data_AF-A0AAV0YMQ4-F1
#
_entry.id   AF-A0AAV0YMQ4-F1
#
_cell.length_a   1.000
_cell.length_b   1.000
_cell.length_c   1.000
_cell.angle_alpha   90.00
_cell.angle_beta   90.00
_cell.angle_gamma   90.00
#
_symmetry.space_group_name_H-M   'P 1'
#
loop_
_entity.id
_entity.type
_entity.pdbx_description
1 polymer ?
#
loop_
_entity_poly.entity_id
_entity_poly.type
_entity_poly.pdbx_seq_one_letter_code
_entity_poly.pdbx_strand_id
1 'polypeptide(L)'
;MSKKKKYRHTPEQTQELENFFKQCRHPDEKQRSDLSKKLGLENKQVKFWFQNRRTQVKTQLEHNENMILRQENEKLQAENNLMKQVMSNTICSNCGGPAIPRQISMEGHQIIIKNALLENELNRVYTLYNKLLGHPISALASTSMQTQNSDFLL
;
A
#
# COMPACT_ATOMS: atom_id res chain seq x y z
N MET A 1 43.87 -14.76 15.61
CA MET A 1 44.03 -14.11 14.28
C MET A 1 44.15 -12.60 14.48
N SER A 2 45.30 -12.01 14.13
CA SER A 2 45.55 -10.58 14.36
C SER A 2 44.77 -9.72 13.35
N LYS A 3 43.95 -8.77 13.83
CA LYS A 3 43.16 -7.86 12.97
C LYS A 3 44.12 -6.91 12.24
N LYS A 4 44.23 -7.03 10.92
CA LYS A 4 45.00 -6.07 10.10
C LYS A 4 44.46 -4.65 10.33
N LYS A 5 45.33 -3.75 10.76
CA LYS A 5 45.05 -2.33 11.02
C LYS A 5 44.45 -1.72 9.73
N LYS A 6 43.20 -1.25 9.77
CA LYS A 6 42.56 -0.59 8.62
C LYS A 6 43.24 0.76 8.41
N TYR A 7 44.10 0.87 7.40
CA TYR A 7 44.70 2.14 7.01
C TYR A 7 43.67 2.96 6.23
N ARG A 8 43.40 4.19 6.67
CA ARG A 8 42.58 5.15 5.90
C ARG A 8 43.47 5.87 4.90
N HIS A 9 42.96 6.11 3.70
CA HIS A 9 43.64 6.97 2.72
C HIS A 9 43.63 8.43 3.20
N THR A 10 44.64 9.20 2.80
CA THR A 10 44.66 10.65 3.07
C THR A 10 43.60 11.37 2.22
N PRO A 11 43.23 12.61 2.57
CA PRO A 11 42.34 13.43 1.74
C PRO A 11 42.85 13.60 0.31
N GLU A 12 44.15 13.81 0.13
CA GLU A 12 44.79 14.02 -1.18
C GLU A 12 44.73 12.73 -2.02
N GLN A 13 45.02 11.57 -1.41
CA GLN A 13 44.86 10.27 -2.07
C GLN A 13 43.42 10.03 -2.51
N THR A 14 42.46 10.34 -1.63
CA THR A 14 41.04 10.19 -1.92
C THR A 14 40.61 11.11 -3.06
N GLN A 15 41.06 12.37 -3.05
CA GLN A 15 40.75 13.34 -4.09
C GLN A 15 41.25 12.90 -5.46
N GLU A 16 42.49 12.40 -5.55
CA GLU A 16 43.04 11.88 -6.81
C GLU A 16 42.29 10.64 -7.30
N LEU A 17 41.95 9.72 -6.40
CA LEU A 17 41.14 8.55 -6.72
C LEU A 17 39.75 8.95 -7.23
N GLU A 18 39.11 9.94 -6.61
CA GLU A 18 37.82 10.47 -7.06
C GLU A 18 37.91 11.20 -8.39
N ASN A 19 38.97 11.98 -8.62
CA ASN A 19 39.22 12.66 -9.89
C ASN A 19 39.38 11.65 -11.02
N PHE A 20 40.17 10.59 -10.79
CA PHE A 20 40.31 9.52 -11.77
C PHE A 20 39.00 8.76 -11.99
N PHE A 21 38.22 8.48 -10.92
CA PHE A 21 36.94 7.79 -11.03
C PHE A 21 35.93 8.52 -11.93
N LYS A 22 35.92 9.85 -11.90
CA LYS A 22 35.08 10.67 -12.79
C LYS A 22 35.43 10.47 -14.27
N GLN A 23 36.69 10.18 -14.58
CA GLN A 23 37.17 9.94 -15.93
C GLN A 23 37.01 8.47 -16.34
N CYS A 24 37.31 7.54 -15.43
CA CYS A 24 37.22 6.10 -15.67
C CYS A 24 36.75 5.35 -14.41
N ARG A 25 35.50 4.84 -14.45
CA ARG A 25 34.87 4.11 -13.33
C ARG A 25 35.43 2.68 -13.13
N HIS A 26 36.04 2.11 -14.18
CA HIS A 26 36.55 0.75 -14.22
C HIS A 26 37.99 0.73 -14.76
N PRO A 27 38.97 1.19 -13.94
CA PRO A 27 40.36 1.19 -14.36
C PRO A 27 40.85 -0.23 -14.67
N ASP A 28 41.61 -0.38 -15.75
CA ASP A 28 42.31 -1.61 -16.09
C ASP A 28 43.54 -1.86 -15.17
N GLU A 29 44.27 -2.95 -15.39
CA GLU A 29 45.43 -3.30 -14.56
C GLU A 29 46.57 -2.27 -14.67
N LYS A 30 46.82 -1.75 -15.87
CA LYS A 30 47.88 -0.76 -16.11
C LYS A 30 47.56 0.55 -15.41
N GLN A 31 46.34 1.05 -15.58
CA GLN A 31 45.84 2.25 -14.92
C GLN A 31 45.87 2.12 -13.39
N ARG A 32 45.51 0.95 -12.85
CA ARG A 32 45.63 0.70 -11.40
C ARG A 32 47.08 0.72 -10.93
N SER A 33 48.01 0.13 -11.70
CA SER A 33 49.43 0.12 -11.40
C SER A 33 50.04 1.53 -11.41
N ASP A 34 49.69 2.35 -12.40
CA ASP A 34 50.18 3.72 -12.52
C ASP A 34 49.64 4.59 -11.37
N LEU A 35 48.36 4.44 -11.03
CA LEU A 35 47.74 5.17 -9.92
C LEU A 35 48.29 4.72 -8.55
N SER A 36 48.57 3.43 -8.39
CA SER A 36 49.23 2.85 -7.21
C SER A 36 50.60 3.48 -6.97
N LYS A 37 51.42 3.58 -8.03
CA LYS A 37 52.73 4.24 -7.96
C LYS A 37 52.60 5.73 -7.64
N LYS A 38 51.69 6.45 -8.31
CA LYS A 38 51.46 7.89 -8.11
C LYS A 38 51.07 8.22 -6.67
N LEU A 39 50.23 7.38 -6.05
CA LEU A 39 49.65 7.64 -4.73
C LEU A 39 50.39 6.96 -3.57
N GLY A 40 51.42 6.16 -3.85
CA GLY A 40 52.12 5.35 -2.84
C GLY A 40 51.22 4.31 -2.17
N LEU A 41 50.26 3.76 -2.92
CA LEU A 41 49.29 2.76 -2.42
C LEU A 41 49.60 1.39 -3.03
N GLU A 42 49.22 0.30 -2.35
CA GLU A 42 49.23 -1.02 -2.99
C GLU A 42 48.16 -1.10 -4.09
N ASN A 43 48.47 -1.76 -5.22
CA ASN A 43 47.52 -1.97 -6.31
C ASN A 43 46.18 -2.60 -5.81
N LYS A 44 46.25 -3.49 -4.82
CA LYS A 44 45.07 -4.06 -4.15
C LYS A 44 44.20 -3.02 -3.45
N GLN A 45 44.79 -2.01 -2.81
CA GLN A 45 44.05 -0.91 -2.18
C GLN A 45 43.32 -0.08 -3.23
N VAL A 46 43.99 0.23 -4.35
CA VAL A 46 43.36 0.92 -5.48
C VAL A 46 42.17 0.10 -6.00
N LYS A 47 42.38 -1.19 -6.29
CA LYS A 47 41.30 -2.09 -6.74
C LYS A 47 40.08 -2.07 -5.81
N PHE A 48 40.31 -2.20 -4.51
CA PHE A 48 39.23 -2.19 -3.52
C PHE A 48 38.57 -0.83 -3.37
N TRP A 49 39.33 0.25 -3.47
CA TRP A 49 38.75 1.58 -3.43
C TRP A 49 37.76 1.78 -4.58
N PHE A 50 38.13 1.43 -5.82
CA PHE A 50 37.23 1.53 -6.97
C PHE A 50 36.01 0.62 -6.83
N GLN A 51 36.18 -0.59 -6.30
CA GLN A 51 35.06 -1.49 -6.01
C GLN A 51 34.09 -0.87 -4.99
N ASN A 52 34.60 -0.40 -3.85
CA ASN A 52 33.81 0.22 -2.80
C ASN A 52 33.12 1.49 -3.29
N ARG A 53 33.82 2.32 -4.08
CA ARG A 53 33.25 3.55 -4.63
C ARG A 53 32.08 3.26 -5.56
N ARG A 54 32.17 2.24 -6.42
CA ARG A 54 31.03 1.83 -7.26
C ARG A 54 29.84 1.36 -6.43
N THR A 55 30.09 0.53 -5.41
CA THR A 55 29.02 0.08 -4.50
C THR A 55 28.37 1.27 -3.80
N GLN A 56 29.16 2.21 -3.27
CA GLN A 56 28.66 3.41 -2.60
C GLN A 56 27.77 4.25 -3.52
N VAL A 57 28.22 4.50 -4.75
CA VAL A 57 27.42 5.25 -5.74
C VAL A 57 26.12 4.53 -6.06
N LYS A 58 26.17 3.21 -6.28
CA LYS A 58 24.97 2.40 -6.54
C LYS A 58 23.97 2.50 -5.38
N THR A 59 24.43 2.28 -4.15
CA THR A 59 23.58 2.36 -2.96
C THR A 59 22.99 3.76 -2.75
N GLN A 60 23.76 4.82 -3.00
CA GLN A 60 23.26 6.19 -2.89
C GLN A 60 22.15 6.47 -3.91
N LEU A 61 22.32 6.01 -5.15
CA LEU A 61 21.31 6.16 -6.20
C LEU A 61 20.03 5.40 -5.84
N GLU A 62 20.15 4.13 -5.45
CA GLU A 62 19.02 3.30 -5.04
C GLU A 62 18.26 3.90 -3.85
N HIS A 63 18.99 4.45 -2.88
CA HIS A 63 18.38 5.14 -1.74
C HIS A 63 17.60 6.38 -2.17
N ASN A 64 18.21 7.23 -2.99
CA ASN A 64 17.57 8.45 -3.49
C ASN A 64 16.31 8.12 -4.32
N GLU A 65 16.40 7.11 -5.18
CA GLU A 65 15.28 6.64 -6.00
C GLU A 65 14.15 6.09 -5.12
N ASN A 66 14.48 5.30 -4.09
CA ASN A 66 13.49 4.81 -3.13
C ASN A 66 12.79 5.94 -2.36
N MET A 67 13.52 7.00 -2.00
CA MET A 67 12.94 8.17 -1.34
C MET A 67 11.93 8.88 -2.26
N ILE A 68 12.28 9.10 -3.52
CA ILE A 68 11.40 9.75 -4.51
C ILE A 68 10.13 8.91 -4.70
N LEU A 69 10.28 7.61 -4.90
CA LEU A 69 9.15 6.69 -5.08
C LEU A 69 8.22 6.67 -3.87
N ARG A 70 8.75 6.76 -2.64
CA ARG A 70 7.93 6.84 -1.42
C ARG A 70 7.11 8.11 -1.37
N GLN A 71 7.72 9.26 -1.65
CA GLN A 71 7.03 10.55 -1.68
C GLN A 71 5.92 10.56 -2.74
N GLU A 72 6.19 10.02 -3.93
CA GLU A 72 5.19 9.90 -4.99
C GLU A 72 4.05 8.95 -4.59
N ASN A 73 4.36 7.83 -3.94
CA ASN A 73 3.36 6.90 -3.46
C ASN A 73 2.46 7.53 -2.39
N GLU A 74 3.03 8.27 -1.43
CA GLU A 74 2.26 9.01 -0.42
C GLU A 74 1.32 10.03 -1.06
N LYS A 75 1.80 10.76 -2.08
CA LYS A 75 0.97 11.70 -2.84
C LYS A 75 -0.18 11.00 -3.56
N LEU A 76 0.12 9.91 -4.30
CA LEU A 76 -0.88 9.14 -5.00
C LEU A 76 -1.91 8.52 -4.05
N GLN A 77 -1.49 8.05 -2.87
CA GLN A 77 -2.40 7.55 -1.85
C GLN A 77 -3.32 8.63 -1.32
N ALA A 78 -2.80 9.84 -1.07
CA ALA A 78 -3.61 10.97 -0.63
C ALA A 78 -4.66 11.36 -1.70
N GLU A 79 -4.24 11.46 -2.97
CA GLU A 79 -5.14 11.73 -4.10
C GLU A 79 -6.19 10.62 -4.26
N ASN A 80 -5.79 9.35 -4.17
CA ASN A 80 -6.69 8.20 -4.28
C ASN A 80 -7.73 8.19 -3.14
N ASN A 81 -7.31 8.52 -1.92
CA ASN A 81 -8.20 8.61 -0.78
C ASN A 81 -9.22 9.75 -0.95
N LEU A 82 -8.77 10.91 -1.44
CA LEU A 82 -9.67 12.02 -1.75
C LEU A 82 -10.68 11.63 -2.83
N MET A 83 -10.23 10.99 -3.91
CA MET A 83 -11.11 10.49 -4.96
C MET A 83 -12.15 9.50 -4.42
N LYS A 84 -11.72 8.52 -3.61
CA LYS A 84 -12.63 7.57 -2.94
C LYS A 84 -13.66 8.27 -2.05
N GLN A 85 -13.26 9.31 -1.32
CA GLN A 85 -14.17 10.09 -0.48
C GLN A 85 -15.20 10.85 -1.31
N VAL A 86 -14.78 11.54 -2.37
CA VAL A 86 -15.68 12.25 -3.29
C VAL A 86 -16.67 11.27 -3.94
N MET A 87 -16.16 10.14 -4.42
CA MET A 87 -16.95 9.07 -5.01
C MET A 87 -17.97 8.48 -4.02
N SER A 88 -17.57 8.25 -2.77
CA SER A 88 -18.45 7.77 -1.69
C SER A 88 -19.55 8.78 -1.32
N ASN A 89 -19.26 10.08 -1.40
CA ASN A 89 -20.19 11.14 -1.02
C ASN A 89 -21.06 11.63 -2.18
N THR A 90 -20.86 11.10 -3.39
CA THR A 90 -21.69 11.45 -4.54
C THR A 90 -23.08 10.84 -4.35
N ILE A 91 -24.13 11.61 -4.60
CA ILE A 91 -25.53 11.22 -4.37
C ILE A 91 -26.27 11.20 -5.71
N CYS A 92 -27.13 10.21 -5.91
CA CYS A 92 -28.00 10.07 -7.07
C CYS A 92 -29.05 11.20 -7.09
N SER A 93 -29.06 11.99 -8.16
CA SER A 93 -29.99 13.12 -8.34
C SER A 93 -31.46 12.70 -8.43
N ASN A 94 -31.76 11.42 -8.72
CA ASN A 94 -33.12 10.92 -8.91
C ASN A 94 -33.76 10.33 -7.64
N CYS A 95 -32.97 9.87 -6.67
CA CYS A 95 -33.50 9.25 -5.44
C CYS A 95 -32.84 9.72 -4.14
N GLY A 96 -31.79 10.55 -4.20
CA GLY A 96 -31.10 11.05 -3.00
C GLY A 96 -30.23 9.99 -2.28
N GLY A 97 -30.09 8.78 -2.84
CA GLY A 97 -29.22 7.73 -2.30
C GLY A 97 -27.76 7.85 -2.76
N PRO A 98 -26.79 7.18 -2.09
CA PRO A 98 -25.39 7.17 -2.53
C PRO A 98 -25.27 6.67 -3.97
N ALA A 99 -24.52 7.38 -4.82
CA ALA A 99 -24.30 7.04 -6.22
C ALA A 99 -23.42 5.79 -6.39
N ILE A 100 -22.60 5.47 -5.38
CA ILE A 100 -21.80 4.25 -5.32
C ILE A 100 -22.20 3.48 -4.05
N PRO A 101 -22.57 2.19 -4.15
CA PRO A 101 -22.83 1.37 -2.99
C PRO A 101 -21.61 1.37 -2.07
N ARG A 102 -21.82 1.65 -0.77
CA ARG A 102 -20.80 1.49 0.27
C ARG A 102 -20.18 0.10 0.10
N GLN A 103 -18.84 -0.06 0.20
CA GLN A 103 -18.24 -1.39 0.18
C GLN A 103 -18.86 -2.22 1.31
N ILE A 104 -19.76 -3.13 0.96
CA ILE A 104 -20.43 -3.98 1.93
C ILE A 104 -19.36 -5.00 2.36
N SER A 105 -19.16 -5.15 3.67
CA SER A 105 -18.30 -6.21 4.22
C SER A 105 -18.72 -7.58 3.68
N MET A 106 -17.82 -8.57 3.61
CA MET A 106 -18.18 -9.94 3.22
C MET A 106 -19.35 -10.50 4.06
N GLU A 107 -19.37 -10.20 5.36
CA GLU A 107 -20.50 -10.49 6.26
C GLU A 107 -21.79 -9.78 5.83
N GLY A 108 -21.68 -8.52 5.42
CA GLY A 108 -22.83 -7.74 4.94
C GLY A 108 -23.39 -8.30 3.64
N HIS A 109 -22.55 -8.78 2.72
CA HIS A 109 -22.99 -9.47 1.50
C HIS A 109 -23.78 -10.74 1.85
N GLN A 110 -23.32 -11.52 2.83
CA GLN A 110 -24.02 -12.71 3.28
C GLN A 110 -25.39 -12.40 3.89
N ILE A 111 -25.51 -11.33 4.69
CA ILE A 111 -26.78 -10.91 5.29
C ILE A 111 -27.78 -10.50 4.21
N ILE A 112 -27.34 -9.74 3.19
CA ILE A 112 -28.21 -9.34 2.07
C ILE A 112 -28.73 -10.58 1.33
N ILE A 113 -27.86 -11.56 1.06
CA ILE A 113 -28.26 -12.82 0.42
C ILE A 113 -29.25 -13.59 1.30
N LYS A 114 -28.99 -13.72 2.60
CA LYS A 114 -29.88 -14.42 3.53
C LYS A 114 -31.24 -13.75 3.63
N ASN A 115 -31.29 -12.42 3.69
CA ASN A 115 -32.55 -11.66 3.73
C ASN A 115 -33.37 -11.89 2.46
N ALA A 116 -32.74 -11.85 1.28
CA ALA A 116 -33.42 -12.14 0.03
C ALA A 116 -33.97 -13.58 -0.02
N LEU A 117 -33.26 -14.55 0.55
CA LEU A 117 -33.75 -15.93 0.66
C LEU A 117 -34.92 -16.04 1.66
N LEU A 118 -34.85 -15.35 2.80
CA LEU A 118 -35.92 -15.33 3.79
C LEU A 118 -37.19 -14.67 3.24
N GLU A 119 -37.06 -13.57 2.49
CA GLU A 119 -38.19 -12.93 1.81
C GLU A 119 -38.85 -13.87 0.80
N ASN A 120 -38.06 -14.61 0.03
CA ASN A 120 -38.59 -15.62 -0.90
C ASN A 120 -39.34 -16.74 -0.16
N GLU A 121 -38.80 -17.22 0.96
CA GLU A 121 -39.43 -18.26 1.77
C GLU A 121 -40.73 -17.75 2.42
N LEU A 122 -40.72 -16.52 2.92
CA LEU A 122 -41.91 -15.87 3.47
C LEU A 122 -43.00 -15.72 2.40
N ASN A 123 -42.65 -15.31 1.19
CA ASN A 123 -43.57 -15.23 0.06
C ASN A 123 -44.11 -16.61 -0.35
N ARG A 124 -43.27 -17.65 -0.31
CA ARG A 124 -43.69 -19.03 -0.60
C ARG A 124 -44.70 -19.54 0.42
N VAL A 125 -44.41 -19.37 1.70
CA VAL A 125 -45.30 -19.75 2.81
C VAL A 125 -46.61 -18.96 2.75
N TYR A 126 -46.53 -17.65 2.51
CA TYR A 126 -47.71 -16.80 2.32
C TYR A 126 -48.59 -17.28 1.16
N THR A 127 -47.98 -17.62 0.04
CA THR A 127 -48.68 -18.16 -1.14
C THR A 127 -49.37 -19.49 -0.83
N LEU A 128 -48.69 -20.40 -0.12
CA LEU A 128 -49.26 -21.69 0.27
C LEU A 128 -50.40 -21.51 1.28
N TYR A 129 -50.22 -20.65 2.28
CA TYR A 129 -51.24 -20.31 3.26
C TYR A 129 -52.51 -19.78 2.58
N ASN A 130 -52.38 -18.82 1.67
CA ASN A 130 -53.52 -18.24 0.96
C ASN A 130 -54.23 -19.27 0.08
N LYS A 131 -53.49 -20.21 -0.53
CA LYS A 131 -54.07 -21.33 -1.29
C LYS A 131 -54.81 -22.33 -0.40
N LEU A 132 -54.37 -22.52 0.85
CA LEU A 132 -54.95 -23.51 1.77
C LEU A 132 -56.16 -22.97 2.53
N LEU A 133 -56.14 -21.69 2.92
CA LEU A 133 -57.10 -21.10 3.87
C LEU A 133 -57.96 -19.98 3.29
N GLY A 134 -57.73 -19.57 2.03
CA GLY A 134 -58.64 -18.70 1.26
C GLY A 134 -58.85 -17.27 1.78
N HIS A 135 -58.24 -16.87 2.90
CA HIS A 135 -58.42 -15.55 3.51
C HIS A 135 -57.09 -14.90 3.94
N PRO A 136 -56.93 -13.57 3.79
CA PRO A 136 -55.68 -12.86 4.11
C PRO A 136 -55.45 -12.69 5.63
N ILE A 137 -54.20 -12.88 6.08
CA ILE A 137 -53.73 -12.86 7.48
C ILE A 137 -53.96 -11.52 8.22
N SER A 138 -54.29 -10.43 7.51
CA SER A 138 -54.60 -9.12 8.12
C SER A 138 -55.61 -9.20 9.28
N ALA A 139 -56.55 -10.16 9.24
CA ALA A 139 -57.55 -10.35 10.28
C ALA A 139 -57.00 -10.92 11.62
N LEU A 140 -55.79 -11.51 11.65
CA LEU A 140 -55.22 -12.13 12.85
C LEU A 140 -54.22 -11.21 13.60
N ALA A 141 -53.79 -10.10 13.01
CA ALA A 141 -52.87 -9.15 13.65
C ALA A 141 -53.53 -8.24 14.70
N SER A 142 -54.84 -8.40 14.96
CA SER A 142 -55.58 -7.55 15.91
C SER A 142 -55.55 -8.04 17.36
N THR A 143 -54.90 -9.17 17.66
CA THR A 143 -54.89 -9.70 19.03
C THR A 143 -53.45 -9.85 19.54
N SER A 144 -53.12 -8.99 20.50
CA SER A 144 -51.97 -9.08 21.41
C SER A 144 -50.58 -8.85 20.79
N MET A 145 -50.09 -7.61 20.92
CA MET A 145 -48.82 -7.29 21.60
C MET A 145 -48.90 -5.83 22.09
N GLN A 146 -49.63 -5.61 23.19
CA GLN A 146 -49.32 -4.48 24.07
C GLN A 146 -48.08 -4.87 24.86
N THR A 147 -46.91 -4.43 24.42
CA THR A 147 -45.77 -4.25 25.31
C THR A 147 -45.29 -2.83 25.13
N GLN A 148 -45.57 -2.03 26.15
CA GLN A 148 -45.04 -0.68 26.28
C GLN A 148 -43.52 -0.75 26.29
N ASN A 149 -42.89 0.10 25.50
CA ASN A 149 -41.56 0.65 25.79
C ASN A 149 -41.61 2.12 25.39
N SER A 150 -42.23 2.91 26.27
CA SER A 150 -41.73 4.24 26.57
C SER A 150 -40.34 4.08 27.18
N ASP A 151 -39.30 4.49 26.45
CA ASP A 151 -38.45 5.60 26.90
C ASP A 151 -37.35 5.90 25.89
N PHE A 152 -37.41 7.13 25.40
CA PHE A 152 -36.40 7.84 24.63
C PHE A 152 -35.71 8.81 25.60
N LEU A 153 -34.43 9.12 25.35
CA LEU A 153 -33.55 10.15 25.97
C LEU A 153 -32.55 9.69 27.04
N LEU A 154 -31.37 9.23 26.59
CA LEU A 154 -30.11 10.02 26.59
C LEU A 154 -29.03 9.30 25.77
#